data_AF-A0A3G2L5T7-F1
#
_entry.id   AF-A0A3G2L5T7-F1
#
_cell.length_a   1.000
_cell.length_b   1.000
_cell.length_c   1.000
_cell.angle_alpha   90.00
_cell.angle_beta   90.00
_cell.angle_gamma   90.00
#
_symmetry.space_group_name_H-M   'P 1'
#
loop_
_entity.id
_entity.type
_entity.pdbx_description
1 polymer ?
#
loop_
_entity_poly.entity_id
_entity_poly.type
_entity_poly.pdbx_seq_one_letter_code
_entity_poly.pdbx_strand_id
1 'polypeptide(L)'
;MIESDRKRLELYMYEVLKTKYKDIVVHVEQFNYEVMIVCFWNRRSIVFYKNAKTFTFNQNEFDAVMENEIRPFFGVTESISYN
;
A
#
# COMPACT_ATOMS: atom_id res chain seq x y z
N MET A 1 -12.89 3.78 9.22
CA MET A 1 -12.94 4.46 7.90
C MET A 1 -14.20 4.05 7.19
N ILE A 2 -14.83 4.96 6.44
CA ILE A 2 -15.96 4.61 5.58
C ILE A 2 -15.45 3.88 4.32
N GLU A 3 -16.23 2.98 3.75
CA GLU A 3 -15.82 2.13 2.62
C GLU A 3 -15.25 2.90 1.42
N SER A 4 -15.75 4.12 1.16
CA SER A 4 -15.24 4.99 0.09
C SER A 4 -13.79 5.42 0.31
N ASP A 5 -13.40 5.67 1.57
CA ASP A 5 -12.06 6.14 1.92
C ASP A 5 -11.07 4.98 1.86
N ARG A 6 -11.50 3.77 2.24
CA ARG A 6 -10.71 2.53 2.10
C ARG A 6 -10.34 2.29 0.64
N LYS A 7 -11.32 2.35 -0.27
CA LYS A 7 -11.10 2.20 -1.72
C LYS A 7 -10.21 3.29 -2.30
N ARG A 8 -10.34 4.53 -1.84
CA ARG A 8 -9.48 5.65 -2.27
C ARG A 8 -8.04 5.43 -1.86
N LEU A 9 -7.80 4.99 -0.63
CA LEU A 9 -6.46 4.67 -0.14
C LEU A 9 -5.85 3.48 -0.90
N GLU A 10 -6.64 2.43 -1.13
CA GLU A 10 -6.19 1.27 -1.91
C GLU A 10 -5.78 1.66 -3.34
N LEU A 11 -6.60 2.47 -4.02
CA LEU A 11 -6.29 3.00 -5.33
C LEU A 11 -5.04 3.89 -5.30
N TYR A 12 -4.93 4.80 -4.32
CA TYR A 12 -3.75 5.65 -4.15
C TYR A 12 -2.47 4.82 -4.06
N MET A 13 -2.47 3.81 -3.20
CA MET A 13 -1.34 2.92 -2.99
C MET A 13 -0.99 2.14 -4.26
N TYR A 14 -2.00 1.64 -4.97
CA TYR A 14 -1.79 0.99 -6.26
C TYR A 14 -1.13 1.96 -7.27
N GLU A 15 -1.61 3.19 -7.39
CA GLU A 15 -1.07 4.20 -8.30
C GLU A 15 0.40 4.54 -8.00
N VAL A 16 0.75 4.68 -6.71
CA VAL A 16 2.14 4.92 -6.28
C VAL A 16 3.05 3.76 -6.68
N LEU A 17 2.61 2.53 -6.44
CA LEU A 17 3.46 1.35 -6.53
C LEU A 17 3.50 0.72 -7.93
N LYS A 18 2.46 0.90 -8.76
CA LYS A 18 2.38 0.32 -10.11
C LYS A 18 3.44 0.85 -11.07
N THR A 19 4.00 2.03 -10.78
CA THR A 19 5.11 2.64 -11.54
C THR A 19 6.32 1.71 -11.60
N LYS A 20 6.57 0.97 -10.51
CA LYS A 20 7.71 0.06 -10.36
C LYS A 20 7.30 -1.42 -10.44
N TYR A 21 6.12 -1.76 -9.94
CA TYR A 21 5.58 -3.12 -9.90
C TYR A 21 4.27 -3.20 -10.68
N LYS A 22 4.37 -3.46 -11.99
CA LYS A 22 3.23 -3.45 -12.93
C LYS A 22 2.08 -4.40 -12.58
N ASP A 23 2.34 -5.38 -11.73
CA ASP A 23 1.42 -6.43 -11.32
C ASP A 23 1.23 -6.46 -9.80
N ILE A 24 1.37 -5.30 -9.16
CA ILE A 24 1.06 -5.15 -7.75
C ILE A 24 -0.44 -5.13 -7.52
N VAL A 25 -0.88 -5.83 -6.48
CA VAL A 25 -2.22 -5.75 -5.90
C VAL A 25 -2.07 -5.17 -4.50
N VAL A 26 -2.86 -4.16 -4.19
CA VAL A 26 -2.94 -3.59 -2.84
C VAL A 26 -4.32 -3.88 -2.28
N HIS A 27 -4.37 -4.28 -1.01
CA HIS A 27 -5.60 -4.46 -0.27
C HIS A 27 -5.50 -3.71 1.06
N VAL A 28 -6.53 -2.93 1.37
CA VAL A 28 -6.58 -2.18 2.64
C VAL A 28 -7.73 -2.71 3.49
N GLU A 29 -7.42 -3.05 4.73
CA GLU A 29 -8.37 -3.37 5.78
C GLU A 29 -8.24 -2.39 6.95
N GLN A 30 -9.31 -2.22 7.70
CA GLN A 30 -9.26 -1.52 8.98
C GLN A 30 -9.99 -2.30 10.05
N PHE A 31 -9.31 -2.48 11.18
CA PHE A 31 -9.87 -3.06 12.39
C PHE A 31 -9.75 -2.04 13.51
N ASN A 32 -10.89 -1.52 13.99
CA ASN A 32 -10.94 -0.42 14.97
C ASN A 32 -10.12 0.81 14.51
N TYR A 33 -9.03 1.12 15.19
CA TYR A 33 -8.13 2.24 14.90
C TYR A 33 -6.92 1.86 14.05
N GLU A 34 -6.71 0.56 13.81
CA GLU A 34 -5.60 0.03 13.05
C GLU A 34 -5.97 -0.11 11.57
N VAL A 35 -5.12 0.43 10.71
CA VAL A 35 -5.15 0.25 9.26
C VAL A 35 -4.10 -0.79 8.91
N MET A 36 -4.50 -1.77 8.10
CA MET A 36 -3.63 -2.79 7.55
C MET A 36 -3.59 -2.64 6.03
N ILE A 37 -2.41 -2.39 5.49
CA ILE A 37 -2.15 -2.37 4.05
C ILE A 37 -1.38 -3.63 3.69
N VAL A 38 -1.92 -4.43 2.78
CA VAL A 38 -1.27 -5.62 2.25
C VAL A 38 -0.95 -5.39 0.78
N CYS A 39 0.34 -5.45 0.44
CA CYS A 39 0.84 -5.32 -0.92
C CYS A 39 1.34 -6.68 -1.42
N PHE A 40 0.77 -7.17 -2.52
CA PHE A 40 1.17 -8.39 -3.21
C PHE A 40 1.80 -8.05 -4.55
N TRP A 41 3.02 -8.50 -4.84
CA TRP A 41 3.62 -8.35 -6.18
C TRP A 41 3.61 -9.69 -6.93
N ASN A 42 3.03 -9.71 -8.13
CA ASN A 42 2.76 -11.00 -8.79
C ASN A 42 3.97 -11.64 -9.49
N ARG A 43 4.73 -11.01 -10.37
CA ARG A 43 5.74 -11.64 -11.27
C ARG A 43 5.41 -12.97 -11.99
N ARG A 44 4.19 -13.53 -11.93
CA ARG A 44 3.66 -14.70 -12.69
C ARG A 44 3.85 -16.13 -12.10
N SER A 45 3.71 -16.38 -10.80
CA SER A 45 3.63 -17.79 -10.32
C SER A 45 2.81 -17.97 -9.03
N ILE A 46 1.97 -19.01 -9.03
CA ILE A 46 1.07 -19.51 -7.98
C ILE A 46 1.76 -19.76 -6.61
N VAL A 47 3.09 -19.68 -6.53
CA VAL A 47 3.89 -20.05 -5.35
C VAL A 47 4.12 -18.90 -4.36
N PHE A 48 3.70 -17.67 -4.66
CA PHE A 48 4.20 -16.46 -3.98
C PHE A 48 3.26 -15.77 -2.97
N TYR A 49 2.44 -16.52 -2.22
CA TYR A 49 1.89 -16.00 -0.95
C TYR A 49 2.98 -15.47 0.00
N LYS A 50 4.24 -15.91 -0.16
CA LYS A 50 5.42 -15.41 0.57
C LYS A 50 5.93 -14.03 0.14
N ASN A 51 5.37 -13.45 -0.93
CA ASN A 51 5.72 -12.13 -1.46
C ASN A 51 4.66 -11.07 -1.14
N ALA A 52 3.98 -11.24 -0.01
CA ALA A 52 3.13 -10.20 0.55
C ALA A 52 3.95 -9.40 1.56
N LYS A 53 3.91 -8.08 1.47
CA LYS A 53 4.36 -7.20 2.55
C LYS A 53 3.14 -6.55 3.17
N THR A 54 3.02 -6.68 4.48
CA THR A 54 1.97 -6.06 5.28
C THR A 54 2.57 -4.92 6.09
N PHE A 55 1.84 -3.80 6.15
CA PHE A 55 2.11 -2.67 7.02
C PHE A 55 0.86 -2.47 7.88
N THR A 56 1.02 -2.46 9.20
CA THR A 56 -0.09 -2.26 10.15
C THR A 56 0.26 -1.09 11.04
N PHE A 57 -0.63 -0.11 11.14
CA PHE A 57 -0.38 1.14 11.84
C PHE A 57 -1.70 1.81 12.23
N ASN A 58 -1.67 2.76 13.16
CA ASN A 58 -2.88 3.51 13.49
C ASN A 58 -3.20 4.51 12.38
N GLN A 59 -4.49 4.78 12.15
CA GLN A 59 -4.91 5.66 11.04
C GLN A 59 -4.21 7.05 11.03
N ASN A 60 -3.88 7.59 12.20
CA ASN A 60 -3.18 8.87 12.35
C ASN A 60 -1.68 8.81 12.04
N GLU A 61 -1.11 7.62 11.84
CA GLU A 61 0.31 7.40 11.53
C GLU A 61 0.56 7.21 10.03
N PHE A 62 -0.49 7.34 9.20
CA PHE A 62 -0.42 7.05 7.76
C PHE A 62 0.74 7.76 7.05
N ASP A 63 0.85 9.08 7.18
CA ASP A 63 1.89 9.85 6.48
C ASP A 63 3.30 9.41 6.93
N ALA A 64 3.48 9.17 8.23
CA ALA A 64 4.76 8.72 8.78
C ALA A 64 5.15 7.34 8.26
N VAL A 65 4.20 6.39 8.22
CA VAL A 65 4.45 5.02 7.73
C VAL A 65 4.65 5.02 6.22
N MET A 66 3.91 5.86 5.49
CA MET A 66 4.05 5.98 4.04
C MET A 66 5.45 6.46 3.65
N GLU A 67 5.94 7.52 4.30
CA GLU A 67 7.24 8.13 3.98
C GLU A 67 8.44 7.34 4.52
N ASN A 68 8.34 6.75 5.71
CA ASN A 68 9.48 6.14 6.38
C ASN A 68 9.56 4.62 6.21
N GLU A 69 8.46 3.94 5.88
CA GLU A 69 8.43 2.48 5.75
C GLU A 69 8.05 2.04 4.34
N ILE A 70 6.88 2.46 3.84
CA ILE A 70 6.32 1.92 2.60
C ILE A 70 7.13 2.39 1.40
N ARG A 71 7.30 3.70 1.22
CA ARG A 71 8.06 4.24 0.07
C ARG A 71 9.51 3.75 0.07
N PRO A 72 10.27 3.77 1.18
CA PRO A 72 11.62 3.22 1.23
C PRO A 72 11.68 1.72 0.93
N PHE A 73 10.75 0.92 1.48
CA PHE A 73 10.68 -0.51 1.22
C PHE A 73 10.52 -0.81 -0.27
N PHE A 74 9.64 -0.08 -0.95
CA PHE A 74 9.44 -0.21 -2.39
C PHE A 74 10.45 0.60 -3.22
N GLY A 75 11.35 1.36 -2.60
CA GLY A 75 12.29 2.27 -3.25
C GLY A 75 11.60 3.23 -4.22
N VAL A 76 10.51 3.85 -3.76
CA VAL A 76 9.78 4.93 -4.45
C VAL A 76 10.31 6.26 -3.91
N THR A 77 10.86 7.11 -4.79
CA THR A 77 11.53 8.37 -4.40
C THR A 77 10.78 9.63 -4.85
N GLU A 78 9.70 9.49 -5.61
CA GLU A 78 8.95 10.62 -6.17
C GLU A 78 7.69 10.91 -5.35
N SER A 79 7.53 12.16 -4.94
CA SER A 79 6.28 12.72 -4.44
C SER A 79 5.31 12.90 -5.61
N ILE A 80 4.19 12.19 -5.61
CA ILE A 80 3.11 12.42 -6.58
C ILE A 80 2.48 13.78 -6.28
N SER A 81 2.79 14.78 -7.10
CA SER A 81 2.10 16.07 -7.08
C SER A 81 0.73 15.91 -7.75
N TYR A 82 -0.33 16.18 -7.00
CA TYR A 82 -1.67 16.31 -7.56
C TYR A 82 -1.83 17.69 -8.19
N ASN A 83 -2.05 17.75 -9.51
CA ASN A 83 -2.63 18.91 -10.18
C ASN A 83 -4.15 18.86 -10.08
#